data_AF-A0A7S2AP06-F1
#
_entry.id   AF-A0A7S2AP06-F1
#
_cell.length_a   1.000
_cell.length_b   1.000
_cell.length_c   1.000
_cell.angle_alpha   90.00
_cell.angle_beta   90.00
_cell.angle_gamma   90.00
#
_symmetry.space_group_name_H-M   'P 1'
#
loop_
_entity.id
_entity.type
_entity.pdbx_description
1 polymer ?
#
loop_
_entity_poly.entity_id
_entity_poly.type
_entity_poly.pdbx_seq_one_letter_code
_entity_poly.pdbx_strand_id
1 'polypeptide(L)'
;QPLARGAHISQNCDQFQGREQQDAQELLQVLMSMMADELTHLQTTANHSIAASSRSYALNSKTPDNEGCEACFPPSTTHQHHRRRHGVLSKSENHPLTGWLGTKVECQRCGSVEAIRNNHFIDVSLAIPRPEKTLALAVPCHLKDCIEAFTGEELIDDVECLGCTLTEELASLRKEQGFLEMTLEHITDASAREDVMKEINENTAKQRTLNIGNLGETPTRASVKKRFVFTRLPRVLCFHLARLSYCPLSGRMVKLGQHVHFGLDLDMAPFTAYGGAQEHVVEHVVGEVTRETSSSMQQQQQQQQ
;
A
#
# COMPACT_ATOMS: atom_id res chain seq x y z
N GLN A 1 -36.56 -7.24 -14.89
CA GLN A 1 -36.62 -8.31 -13.88
C GLN A 1 -35.49 -8.11 -12.87
N PRO A 2 -35.73 -7.40 -11.74
CA PRO A 2 -34.70 -7.14 -10.72
C PRO A 2 -34.45 -8.34 -9.78
N LEU A 3 -35.39 -9.29 -9.72
CA LEU A 3 -35.41 -10.41 -8.77
C LEU A 3 -34.30 -11.46 -9.00
N ALA A 4 -33.70 -11.53 -10.18
CA ALA A 4 -32.68 -12.54 -10.49
C ALA A 4 -31.28 -12.21 -9.92
N ARG A 5 -30.97 -10.94 -9.65
CA ARG A 5 -29.64 -10.54 -9.16
C ARG A 5 -29.49 -10.60 -7.64
N GLY A 6 -30.54 -10.26 -6.90
CA GLY A 6 -30.54 -10.43 -5.43
C GLY A 6 -30.35 -11.90 -5.02
N ALA A 7 -30.90 -12.82 -5.81
CA ALA A 7 -30.71 -14.26 -5.61
C ALA A 7 -29.25 -14.70 -5.73
N HIS A 8 -28.43 -14.07 -6.58
CA HIS A 8 -27.04 -14.47 -6.81
C HIS A 8 -26.12 -14.16 -5.62
N ILE A 9 -26.36 -13.04 -4.91
CA ILE A 9 -25.59 -12.69 -3.70
C ILE A 9 -25.98 -13.63 -2.57
N SER A 10 -27.28 -13.78 -2.32
CA SER A 10 -27.77 -14.69 -1.28
C SER A 10 -27.42 -16.16 -1.56
N GLN A 11 -27.27 -16.57 -2.82
CA GLN A 11 -26.85 -17.95 -3.17
C GLN A 11 -25.35 -18.20 -2.95
N ASN A 12 -24.51 -17.17 -3.08
CA ASN A 12 -23.06 -17.30 -2.99
C ASN A 12 -22.48 -16.80 -1.66
N CYS A 13 -23.29 -16.13 -0.83
CA CYS A 13 -22.91 -15.63 0.49
C CYS A 13 -24.03 -15.85 1.49
N ASP A 14 -23.86 -16.86 2.36
CA ASP A 14 -24.83 -17.22 3.41
C ASP A 14 -25.15 -16.06 4.36
N GLN A 15 -24.17 -15.18 4.59
CA GLN A 15 -24.31 -14.00 5.46
C GLN A 15 -25.34 -12.98 4.97
N PHE A 16 -25.60 -12.91 3.65
CA PHE A 16 -26.60 -12.02 3.06
C PHE A 16 -27.89 -12.76 2.70
N GLN A 17 -28.15 -13.92 3.33
CA GLN A 17 -29.43 -14.62 3.24
C GLN A 17 -30.41 -14.11 4.30
N GLY A 18 -31.71 -14.19 3.99
CA GLY A 18 -32.77 -13.88 4.94
C GLY A 18 -33.17 -12.41 4.99
N ARG A 19 -33.71 -11.99 6.15
CA ARG A 19 -34.27 -10.64 6.39
C ARG A 19 -33.58 -9.90 7.54
N GLU A 20 -32.37 -10.32 7.87
CA GLU A 20 -31.59 -9.71 8.94
C GLU A 20 -30.99 -8.36 8.51
N GLN A 21 -30.70 -7.50 9.47
CA GLN A 21 -30.01 -6.23 9.20
C GLN A 21 -28.54 -6.53 8.89
N GLN A 22 -28.03 -5.92 7.81
CA GLN A 22 -26.67 -6.15 7.32
C GLN A 22 -25.87 -4.85 7.22
N ASP A 23 -24.54 -4.96 7.21
CA ASP A 23 -23.65 -3.82 7.03
C ASP A 23 -23.49 -3.48 5.53
N ALA A 24 -23.82 -2.26 5.15
CA ALA A 24 -23.70 -1.78 3.77
C ALA A 24 -22.23 -1.72 3.29
N GLN A 25 -21.28 -1.44 4.20
CA GLN A 25 -19.85 -1.40 3.84
C GLN A 25 -19.32 -2.82 3.58
N GLU A 26 -19.77 -3.80 4.37
CA GLU A 26 -19.44 -5.21 4.14
C GLU A 26 -20.03 -5.71 2.82
N LEU A 27 -21.29 -5.37 2.54
CA LEU A 27 -21.93 -5.70 1.26
C LEU A 27 -21.15 -5.11 0.07
N LEU A 28 -20.68 -3.86 0.18
CA LEU A 28 -19.85 -3.24 -0.85
C LEU A 28 -18.59 -4.05 -1.10
N GLN A 29 -17.86 -4.43 -0.05
CA GLN A 29 -16.63 -5.20 -0.18
C GLN A 29 -16.87 -6.57 -0.84
N VAL A 30 -17.93 -7.27 -0.45
CA VAL A 30 -18.31 -8.55 -1.06
C VAL A 30 -18.63 -8.40 -2.53
N LEU A 31 -19.45 -7.41 -2.90
CA LEU A 31 -19.78 -7.14 -4.31
C LEU A 31 -18.52 -6.86 -5.14
N MET A 32 -17.59 -6.07 -4.60
CA MET A 32 -16.37 -5.71 -5.31
C MET A 32 -15.42 -6.90 -5.44
N SER A 33 -15.34 -7.77 -4.43
CA SER A 33 -14.60 -9.03 -4.51
C SER A 33 -15.17 -9.94 -5.59
N MET A 34 -16.50 -10.13 -5.62
CA MET A 34 -17.16 -10.96 -6.63
C MET A 34 -16.91 -10.44 -8.06
N MET A 35 -16.95 -9.11 -8.26
CA MET A 35 -16.65 -8.52 -9.57
C MET A 35 -15.17 -8.69 -9.96
N ALA A 36 -14.24 -8.60 -9.00
CA ALA A 36 -12.83 -8.83 -9.26
C ALA A 36 -12.56 -10.29 -9.68
N ASP A 37 -13.22 -11.25 -9.05
CA ASP A 37 -13.14 -12.67 -9.38
C ASP A 37 -13.71 -12.94 -10.77
N GLU A 38 -14.89 -12.38 -11.08
CA GLU A 38 -15.53 -12.50 -12.39
C GLU A 38 -14.64 -11.93 -13.51
N LEU A 39 -14.06 -10.75 -13.29
CA LEU A 39 -13.14 -10.13 -14.24
C LEU A 39 -11.90 -11.00 -14.49
N THR A 40 -11.36 -11.60 -13.43
CA THR A 40 -10.21 -12.51 -13.52
C THR A 40 -10.55 -13.77 -14.32
N HIS A 41 -11.75 -14.32 -14.13
CA HIS A 41 -12.23 -15.50 -14.84
C HIS A 41 -12.42 -15.23 -16.35
N LEU A 42 -13.07 -14.12 -16.71
CA LEU A 42 -13.26 -13.71 -18.11
C LEU A 42 -11.93 -13.47 -18.84
N GLN A 43 -10.94 -12.91 -18.15
CA GLN A 43 -9.62 -12.69 -18.73
C GLN A 43 -8.83 -13.99 -18.91
N THR A 44 -8.93 -14.92 -17.95
CA THR A 44 -8.25 -16.22 -18.04
C THR A 44 -8.78 -17.01 -19.23
N THR A 45 -10.11 -17.05 -19.39
CA THR A 45 -10.77 -17.68 -20.55
C THR A 45 -10.42 -16.99 -21.87
N ALA A 46 -10.38 -15.66 -21.91
CA ALA A 46 -9.94 -14.91 -23.10
C ALA A 46 -8.46 -15.18 -23.45
N ASN A 47 -7.55 -15.20 -22.47
CA ASN A 47 -6.14 -15.50 -22.70
C ASN A 47 -5.92 -16.95 -23.17
N HIS A 48 -6.67 -17.92 -22.63
CA HIS A 48 -6.66 -19.30 -23.13
C HIS A 48 -7.17 -19.40 -24.57
N SER A 49 -8.18 -18.61 -24.95
CA SER A 49 -8.69 -18.59 -26.33
C SER A 49 -7.67 -18.02 -27.34
N ILE A 50 -6.88 -17.01 -26.94
CA ILE A 50 -5.82 -16.41 -27.75
C ILE A 50 -4.60 -17.36 -27.85
N ALA A 51 -4.22 -18.03 -26.77
CA ALA A 51 -3.16 -19.03 -26.78
C ALA A 51 -3.52 -20.28 -27.61
N ALA A 52 -4.79 -20.72 -27.58
CA ALA A 52 -5.30 -21.81 -28.41
C ALA A 52 -5.35 -21.42 -29.90
N SER A 53 -5.73 -20.18 -30.21
CA SER A 53 -5.72 -19.67 -31.57
C SER A 53 -4.28 -19.54 -32.08
N SER A 54 -3.33 -19.11 -31.24
CA SER A 54 -1.89 -19.03 -31.59
C SER A 54 -1.24 -20.39 -31.90
N ARG A 55 -1.78 -21.49 -31.33
CA ARG A 55 -1.34 -22.86 -31.63
C ARG A 55 -1.92 -23.43 -32.92
N SER A 56 -3.05 -22.95 -33.41
CA SER A 56 -3.64 -23.43 -34.66
C SER A 56 -2.91 -22.91 -35.90
N TYR A 57 -2.21 -21.78 -35.80
CA TYR A 57 -1.36 -21.26 -36.89
C TYR A 57 0.03 -21.93 -36.95
N ALA A 58 0.51 -22.51 -35.85
CA ALA A 58 1.84 -23.14 -35.76
C ALA A 58 1.87 -24.59 -36.29
N LEU A 59 0.71 -25.19 -36.61
CA LEU A 59 0.59 -26.56 -37.08
C LEU A 59 0.37 -26.70 -38.60
N ASN A 60 0.38 -25.60 -39.36
CA ASN A 60 0.11 -25.60 -40.80
C ASN A 60 1.17 -24.86 -41.63
N SER A 61 2.44 -25.26 -41.49
CA SER A 61 3.44 -25.05 -42.55
C SER A 61 4.31 -26.29 -42.69
N LYS A 62 3.86 -27.25 -43.51
CA LYS A 62 4.74 -28.24 -44.14
C LYS A 62 5.53 -27.53 -45.23
N THR A 63 6.86 -27.51 -45.12
CA THR A 63 7.75 -27.35 -46.27
C THR A 63 8.91 -28.36 -46.14
N PRO A 64 9.33 -29.01 -47.24
CA PRO A 64 10.30 -30.09 -47.22
C PRO A 64 11.75 -29.58 -47.21
N ASP A 65 12.62 -30.37 -46.58
CA ASP A 65 14.05 -30.62 -46.81
C ASP A 65 14.89 -29.53 -47.53
N ASN A 66 15.85 -28.93 -46.82
CA ASN A 66 17.19 -28.71 -47.36
C ASN A 66 18.24 -28.40 -46.27
N GLU A 67 19.46 -28.88 -46.50
CA GLU A 67 20.63 -28.83 -45.63
C GLU A 67 21.33 -27.45 -45.62
N GLY A 68 22.00 -27.11 -44.52
CA GLY A 68 23.26 -26.34 -44.57
C GLY A 68 23.30 -24.88 -44.08
N CYS A 69 24.33 -24.64 -43.26
CA CYS A 69 25.20 -23.45 -43.17
C CYS A 69 25.00 -22.42 -42.04
N GLU A 70 26.17 -22.16 -41.43
CA GLU A 70 26.52 -21.10 -40.49
C GLU A 70 26.48 -19.71 -41.13
N ALA A 71 26.47 -18.71 -40.24
CA ALA A 71 26.96 -17.34 -40.41
C ALA A 71 25.99 -16.27 -40.97
N CYS A 72 25.87 -15.23 -40.13
CA CYS A 72 26.01 -13.82 -40.48
C CYS A 72 24.81 -12.98 -41.02
N PHE A 73 24.56 -11.91 -40.26
CA PHE A 73 23.90 -10.62 -40.56
C PHE A 73 22.41 -10.55 -40.91
N PRO A 74 21.63 -9.70 -40.21
CA PRO A 74 20.45 -9.08 -40.80
C PRO A 74 20.80 -7.67 -41.35
N PRO A 75 20.48 -7.36 -42.62
CA PRO A 75 20.34 -5.99 -43.07
C PRO A 75 18.94 -5.46 -42.70
N SER A 76 18.91 -4.16 -42.44
CA SER A 76 17.71 -3.39 -42.13
C SER A 76 16.78 -3.27 -43.33
N THR A 77 15.47 -3.45 -43.13
CA THR A 77 14.44 -2.67 -43.85
C THR A 77 13.12 -2.70 -43.09
N THR A 78 12.86 -1.57 -42.44
CA THR A 78 11.59 -0.86 -42.29
C THR A 78 10.31 -1.60 -42.72
N HIS A 79 9.61 -2.20 -41.77
CA HIS A 79 8.15 -2.20 -41.77
C HIS A 79 7.66 -1.92 -40.36
N GLN A 80 6.95 -0.80 -40.25
CA GLN A 80 6.21 -0.36 -39.06
C GLN A 80 5.18 -1.43 -38.68
N HIS A 81 5.55 -2.31 -37.76
CA HIS A 81 4.57 -2.91 -36.87
C HIS A 81 4.78 -2.27 -35.51
N HIS A 82 3.87 -1.35 -35.17
CA HIS A 82 3.55 -1.00 -33.81
C HIS A 82 3.26 -2.29 -33.04
N ARG A 83 4.31 -2.91 -32.49
CA ARG A 83 4.17 -3.87 -31.41
C ARG A 83 3.62 -3.07 -30.24
N ARG A 84 2.29 -3.02 -30.13
CA ARG A 84 1.63 -2.75 -28.86
C ARG A 84 2.19 -3.80 -27.91
N ARG A 85 3.21 -3.40 -27.14
CA ARG A 85 3.50 -4.01 -25.85
C ARG A 85 2.24 -3.77 -25.02
N HIS A 86 1.27 -4.66 -25.14
CA HIS A 86 0.28 -4.85 -24.11
C HIS A 86 1.06 -5.38 -22.91
N GLY A 87 1.64 -4.45 -22.15
CA GLY A 87 2.04 -4.70 -20.79
C GLY A 87 0.82 -5.30 -20.10
N VAL A 88 1.03 -6.41 -19.44
CA VAL A 88 0.07 -7.02 -18.54
C VAL A 88 -0.09 -6.04 -17.37
N LEU A 89 -0.92 -5.00 -17.57
CA LEU A 89 -1.38 -4.12 -16.51
C LEU A 89 -2.14 -4.98 -15.51
N SER A 90 -1.88 -4.77 -14.22
CA SER A 90 -2.35 -5.70 -13.20
C SER A 90 -3.86 -5.54 -13.00
N LYS A 91 -4.59 -6.44 -13.68
CA LYS A 91 -5.92 -7.07 -13.51
C LYS A 91 -6.99 -6.54 -12.54
N SER A 92 -6.69 -5.73 -11.52
CA SER A 92 -7.65 -5.02 -10.65
C SER A 92 -7.57 -3.48 -10.78
N GLU A 93 -6.56 -2.97 -11.48
CA GLU A 93 -6.23 -1.54 -11.57
C GLU A 93 -7.27 -0.66 -12.27
N ASN A 94 -8.23 -1.25 -12.99
CA ASN A 94 -9.20 -0.53 -13.83
C ASN A 94 -10.56 -0.32 -13.16
N HIS A 95 -10.77 -0.83 -11.95
CA HIS A 95 -12.04 -0.58 -11.26
C HIS A 95 -12.11 0.87 -10.78
N PRO A 96 -13.21 1.62 -11.00
CA PRO A 96 -13.27 3.05 -10.72
C PRO A 96 -13.08 3.41 -9.24
N LEU A 97 -13.43 2.50 -8.31
CA LEU A 97 -13.18 2.64 -6.87
C LEU A 97 -11.75 2.28 -6.44
N THR A 98 -10.90 1.74 -7.33
CA THR A 98 -9.60 1.20 -6.92
C THR A 98 -8.50 2.25 -6.90
N GLY A 99 -8.13 2.67 -5.68
CA GLY A 99 -7.02 3.56 -5.39
C GLY A 99 -5.78 2.83 -4.87
N TRP A 100 -4.70 3.58 -4.65
CA TRP A 100 -3.46 3.10 -4.06
C TRP A 100 -3.13 3.91 -2.80
N LEU A 101 -2.96 3.18 -1.69
CA LEU A 101 -2.55 3.72 -0.40
C LEU A 101 -1.12 3.26 -0.13
N GLY A 102 -0.22 4.23 0.01
CA GLY A 102 1.17 4.02 0.36
C GLY A 102 1.40 4.11 1.87
N THR A 103 2.29 3.27 2.38
CA THR A 103 2.86 3.40 3.73
C THR A 103 4.26 4.00 3.62
N LYS A 104 4.48 5.18 4.20
CA LYS A 104 5.81 5.81 4.32
C LYS A 104 6.36 5.54 5.73
N VAL A 105 7.60 5.07 5.82
CA VAL A 105 8.32 4.81 7.07
C VAL A 105 9.67 5.55 7.05
N GLU A 106 9.97 6.29 8.10
CA GLU A 106 11.19 7.09 8.23
C GLU A 106 11.81 6.93 9.62
N CYS A 107 13.07 6.48 9.68
CA CYS A 107 13.78 6.31 10.94
C CYS A 107 14.10 7.66 11.60
N GLN A 108 13.74 7.81 12.88
CA GLN A 108 14.04 9.02 13.65
C GLN A 108 15.49 9.15 14.08
N ARG A 109 16.27 8.06 14.07
CA ARG A 109 17.69 8.07 14.46
C ARG A 109 18.60 8.44 13.29
N CYS A 110 18.55 7.69 12.18
CA CYS A 110 19.45 7.87 11.05
C CYS A 110 18.82 8.61 9.85
N GLY A 111 17.51 8.88 9.87
CA GLY A 111 16.81 9.55 8.77
C GLY A 111 16.58 8.69 7.53
N SER A 112 16.90 7.40 7.56
CA SER A 112 16.64 6.51 6.42
C SER A 112 15.14 6.37 6.17
N VAL A 113 14.73 6.59 4.91
CA VAL A 113 13.34 6.44 4.46
C VAL A 113 13.21 5.13 3.68
N GLU A 114 12.26 4.28 4.08
CA GLU A 114 11.94 3.06 3.33
C GLU A 114 11.22 3.39 2.02
N ALA A 115 11.34 2.52 1.02
CA ALA A 115 10.52 2.60 -0.18
C ALA A 115 9.02 2.52 0.18
N ILE A 116 8.21 3.39 -0.42
CA ILE A 116 6.77 3.44 -0.14
C ILE A 116 6.12 2.10 -0.55
N ARG A 117 5.54 1.42 0.43
CA ARG A 117 4.81 0.17 0.22
C ARG A 117 3.35 0.48 -0.12
N ASN A 118 2.95 0.15 -1.35
CA ASN A 118 1.61 0.42 -1.85
C ASN A 118 0.69 -0.79 -1.71
N ASN A 119 -0.53 -0.54 -1.25
CA ASN A 119 -1.63 -1.47 -1.26
C ASN A 119 -2.83 -0.87 -2.00
N HIS A 120 -3.62 -1.71 -2.67
CA HIS A 120 -4.88 -1.26 -3.26
C HIS A 120 -5.95 -1.05 -2.18
N PHE A 121 -6.86 -0.12 -2.43
CA PHE A 121 -8.07 0.05 -1.64
C PHE A 121 -9.29 0.29 -2.53
N ILE A 122 -10.47 -0.01 -2.00
CA ILE A 122 -11.78 0.24 -2.63
C ILE A 122 -12.53 1.31 -1.82
N ASP A 123 -12.54 1.15 -0.50
CA ASP A 123 -13.01 2.12 0.46
C ASP A 123 -11.90 2.44 1.48
N VAL A 124 -11.99 3.61 2.11
CA VAL A 124 -11.13 4.01 3.22
C VAL A 124 -11.98 4.15 4.48
N SER A 125 -11.72 3.29 5.46
CA SER A 125 -12.38 3.33 6.75
C SER A 125 -11.72 4.35 7.69
N LEU A 126 -12.40 5.46 7.94
CA LEU A 126 -11.94 6.56 8.78
C LEU A 126 -12.52 6.43 10.19
N ALA A 127 -11.64 6.44 11.19
CA ALA A 127 -12.06 6.61 12.57
C ALA A 127 -12.57 8.05 12.78
N ILE A 128 -13.63 8.21 13.57
CA ILE A 128 -14.13 9.54 13.96
C ILE A 128 -13.35 9.97 15.21
N PRO A 129 -12.52 11.03 15.15
CA PRO A 129 -11.76 11.49 16.30
C PRO A 129 -12.68 11.86 17.47
N ARG A 130 -12.35 11.38 18.68
CA ARG A 130 -13.05 11.77 19.91
C ARG A 130 -12.18 12.78 20.67
N PRO A 131 -12.74 13.86 21.24
CA PRO A 131 -12.00 14.70 22.17
C PRO A 131 -11.73 13.89 23.46
N GLU A 132 -10.50 13.44 23.66
CA GLU A 132 -10.15 12.56 24.79
C GLU A 132 -10.21 13.25 26.16
N LYS A 133 -10.05 14.58 26.20
CA LYS A 133 -9.93 15.33 27.45
C LYS A 133 -10.39 16.77 27.24
N THR A 134 -11.65 17.10 27.49
CA THR A 134 -12.07 18.37 28.15
C THR A 134 -13.58 18.56 28.20
N LEU A 135 -14.03 19.11 29.33
CA LEU A 135 -15.23 19.94 29.50
C LEU A 135 -15.17 21.22 28.62
N ALA A 136 -14.96 21.08 27.31
CA ALA A 136 -14.94 22.19 26.37
C ALA A 136 -15.94 21.89 25.25
N LEU A 137 -16.67 22.94 24.82
CA LEU A 137 -17.68 22.95 23.76
C LEU A 137 -17.45 21.89 22.68
N ALA A 138 -18.53 21.22 22.28
CA ALA A 138 -18.54 20.26 21.18
C ALA A 138 -17.85 20.86 19.94
N VAL A 139 -16.60 20.48 19.72
CA VAL A 139 -15.86 20.88 18.52
C VAL A 139 -16.54 20.19 17.33
N PRO A 140 -16.96 20.93 16.30
CA PRO A 140 -17.52 20.33 15.10
C PRO A 140 -16.44 19.46 14.45
N CYS A 141 -16.78 18.20 14.18
CA CYS A 141 -15.90 17.25 13.51
C CYS A 141 -16.17 17.33 12.01
N HIS A 142 -15.14 17.51 11.21
CA HIS A 142 -15.20 17.55 9.75
C HIS A 142 -14.61 16.27 9.16
N LEU A 143 -15.03 15.90 7.95
CA LEU A 143 -14.45 14.78 7.21
C LEU A 143 -12.94 14.94 7.05
N LYS A 144 -12.47 16.17 6.86
CA LYS A 144 -11.05 16.50 6.80
C LYS A 144 -10.30 16.08 8.07
N ASP A 145 -10.88 16.31 9.25
CA ASP A 145 -10.29 15.93 10.54
C ASP A 145 -10.13 14.40 10.64
N CYS A 146 -11.09 13.64 10.09
CA CYS A 146 -11.00 12.19 10.02
C CYS A 146 -9.90 11.70 9.07
N ILE A 147 -9.71 12.37 7.92
CA ILE A 147 -8.64 12.04 6.96
C ILE A 147 -7.27 12.43 7.51
N GLU A 148 -7.16 13.57 8.19
CA GLU A 148 -5.95 14.01 8.90
C GLU A 148 -5.56 13.00 9.99
N ALA A 149 -6.53 12.55 10.79
CA ALA A 149 -6.27 11.51 11.79
C ALA A 149 -5.83 10.17 11.15
N PHE A 150 -6.39 9.81 10.00
CA PHE A 150 -6.02 8.59 9.27
C PHE A 150 -4.63 8.66 8.63
N THR A 151 -4.25 9.82 8.10
CA THR A 151 -2.97 10.05 7.41
C THR A 151 -1.88 10.63 8.32
N GLY A 152 -2.20 10.84 9.60
CA GLY A 152 -1.31 11.38 10.61
C GLY A 152 -0.08 10.51 10.84
N GLU A 153 0.99 11.16 11.34
CA GLU A 153 2.23 10.46 11.68
C GLU A 153 2.07 9.69 13.00
N GLU A 154 2.32 8.39 12.95
CA GLU A 154 2.41 7.51 14.09
C GLU A 154 3.88 7.24 14.41
N LEU A 155 4.28 7.43 15.68
CA LEU A 155 5.58 7.02 16.16
C LEU A 155 5.51 5.55 16.57
N ILE A 156 6.37 4.72 15.97
CA ILE A 156 6.50 3.31 16.33
C ILE A 156 7.89 3.10 16.87
N ASP A 157 7.98 2.66 18.11
CA ASP A 157 9.23 2.29 18.76
C ASP A 157 9.66 0.88 18.41
N ASP A 158 10.93 0.59 18.66
CA ASP A 158 11.47 -0.76 18.59
C ASP A 158 11.38 -1.40 17.19
N VAL A 159 11.67 -0.64 16.13
CA VAL A 159 11.69 -1.14 14.74
C VAL A 159 13.12 -1.38 14.28
N GLU A 160 13.35 -2.52 13.64
CA GLU A 160 14.65 -2.87 13.05
C GLU A 160 15.00 -1.89 11.92
N CYS A 161 16.15 -1.24 12.04
CA CYS A 161 16.60 -0.23 11.10
C CYS A 161 17.97 -0.58 10.53
N LEU A 162 17.97 -1.05 9.28
CA LEU A 162 19.19 -1.41 8.53
C LEU A 162 20.17 -0.24 8.40
N GLY A 163 19.67 0.99 8.28
CA GLY A 163 20.51 2.19 8.25
C GLY A 163 21.25 2.44 9.57
N CYS A 164 20.57 2.19 10.70
CA CYS A 164 21.22 2.27 12.01
C CYS A 164 22.22 1.13 12.21
N THR A 165 21.87 -0.11 11.84
CA THR A 165 22.77 -1.26 11.91
C THR A 165 24.06 -1.00 11.12
N LEU A 166 23.94 -0.52 9.89
CA LEU A 166 25.11 -0.16 9.07
C LEU A 166 25.97 0.93 9.71
N THR A 167 25.33 1.94 10.29
CA THR A 167 26.05 3.05 10.91
C THR A 167 26.81 2.60 12.15
N GLU A 168 26.20 1.73 12.96
CA GLU A 168 26.81 1.16 14.16
C GLU A 168 27.97 0.21 13.82
N GLU A 169 27.78 -0.70 12.87
CA GLU A 169 28.84 -1.59 12.39
C GLU A 169 30.02 -0.80 11.79
N LEU A 170 29.75 0.23 10.97
CA LEU A 170 30.81 1.12 10.45
C LEU A 170 31.54 1.84 11.58
N ALA A 171 30.84 2.25 12.64
CA ALA A 171 31.47 2.89 13.79
C ALA A 171 32.34 1.91 14.59
N SER A 172 31.91 0.65 14.73
CA SER A 172 32.68 -0.43 15.36
C SER A 172 33.97 -0.72 14.58
N LEU A 173 33.89 -0.90 13.27
CA LEU A 173 35.05 -1.12 12.40
C LEU A 173 36.05 0.03 12.47
N ARG A 174 35.58 1.28 12.49
CA ARG A 174 36.45 2.47 12.63
C ARG A 174 37.16 2.53 13.97
N LYS A 175 36.50 2.13 15.06
CA LYS A 175 37.13 2.05 16.40
C LYS A 175 38.21 0.98 16.43
N GLU A 176 37.93 -0.19 15.86
CA GLU A 176 38.91 -1.28 15.73
C GLU A 176 40.12 -0.83 14.91
N GLN A 177 39.89 -0.16 13.77
CA GLN A 177 40.98 0.39 12.96
C GLN A 177 41.86 1.35 13.78
N GLY A 178 41.27 2.27 14.55
CA GLY A 178 42.05 3.19 15.40
C GLY A 178 42.87 2.47 16.47
N PHE A 179 42.37 1.36 17.03
CA PHE A 179 43.13 0.54 17.98
C PHE A 179 44.31 -0.17 17.30
N LEU A 180 44.10 -0.72 16.10
CA LEU A 180 45.15 -1.37 15.32
C LEU A 180 46.24 -0.38 14.90
N GLU A 181 45.86 0.82 14.44
CA GLU A 181 46.80 1.89 14.08
C GLU A 181 47.64 2.33 15.29
N MET A 182 47.02 2.52 16.46
CA MET A 182 47.73 2.81 17.71
C MET A 182 48.69 1.67 18.09
N THR A 183 48.25 0.42 17.97
CA THR A 183 49.08 -0.75 18.27
C THR A 183 50.29 -0.82 17.34
N LEU A 184 50.09 -0.52 16.06
CA LEU A 184 51.16 -0.47 15.06
C LEU A 184 52.26 0.54 15.44
N GLU A 185 51.92 1.68 16.05
CA GLU A 185 52.93 2.67 16.47
C GLU A 185 53.85 2.16 17.59
N HIS A 186 53.36 1.26 18.45
CA HIS A 186 54.09 0.74 19.61
C HIS A 186 54.84 -0.57 19.35
N ILE A 187 54.55 -1.28 18.26
CA ILE A 187 55.26 -2.51 17.90
C ILE A 187 56.61 -2.19 17.25
N THR A 188 57.67 -2.76 17.82
CA THR A 188 59.05 -2.69 17.31
C THR A 188 59.47 -3.91 16.50
N ASP A 189 58.81 -5.05 16.70
CA ASP A 189 59.07 -6.28 15.95
C ASP A 189 58.53 -6.20 14.52
N ALA A 190 59.37 -6.56 13.54
CA ALA A 190 59.03 -6.43 12.13
C ALA A 190 57.93 -7.41 11.69
N SER A 191 57.94 -8.65 12.19
CA SER A 191 56.94 -9.66 11.85
C SER A 191 55.57 -9.27 12.40
N ALA A 192 55.52 -8.89 13.68
CA ALA A 192 54.28 -8.44 14.32
C ALA A 192 53.72 -7.15 13.70
N ARG A 193 54.57 -6.22 13.24
CA ARG A 193 54.12 -5.04 12.47
C ARG A 193 53.43 -5.45 11.17
N GLU A 194 53.98 -6.42 10.45
CA GLU A 194 53.43 -6.87 9.18
C GLU A 194 52.05 -7.53 9.36
N ASP A 195 51.89 -8.33 10.41
CA ASP A 195 50.59 -8.94 10.77
C ASP A 195 49.53 -7.87 11.08
N VAL A 196 49.86 -6.86 11.90
CA VAL A 196 48.93 -5.75 12.21
C VAL A 196 48.61 -4.93 10.96
N MET A 197 49.59 -4.68 10.09
CA MET A 197 49.36 -3.96 8.83
C MET A 197 48.38 -4.71 7.92
N LYS A 198 48.46 -6.04 7.91
CA LYS A 198 47.50 -6.89 7.18
C LYS A 198 46.10 -6.78 7.76
N GLU A 199 45.93 -6.83 9.09
CA GLU A 199 44.64 -6.64 9.75
C GLU A 199 44.03 -5.26 9.45
N ILE A 200 44.84 -4.19 9.48
CA ILE A 200 44.40 -2.83 9.10
C ILE A 200 43.89 -2.80 7.65
N ASN A 201 44.61 -3.42 6.72
CA ASN A 201 44.20 -3.50 5.32
C ASN A 201 42.88 -4.28 5.15
N GLU A 202 42.72 -5.39 5.87
CA GLU A 202 41.49 -6.19 5.86
C GLU A 202 40.30 -5.40 6.43
N ASN A 203 40.47 -4.71 7.56
CA ASN A 203 39.44 -3.85 8.16
C ASN A 203 39.07 -2.69 7.21
N THR A 204 40.07 -2.03 6.61
CA THR A 204 39.85 -0.98 5.61
C THR A 204 39.04 -1.50 4.41
N ALA A 205 39.30 -2.73 3.96
CA ALA A 205 38.52 -3.36 2.90
C ALA A 205 37.08 -3.66 3.33
N LYS A 206 36.86 -4.14 4.57
CA LYS A 206 35.53 -4.36 5.14
C LYS A 206 34.75 -3.04 5.19
N GLN A 207 35.34 -1.95 5.69
CA GLN A 207 34.68 -0.64 5.74
C GLN A 207 34.26 -0.12 4.36
N ARG A 208 35.05 -0.37 3.32
CA ARG A 208 34.72 0.04 1.94
C ARG A 208 33.64 -0.80 1.29
N THR A 209 33.47 -2.05 1.72
CA THR A 209 32.55 -3.02 1.12
C THR A 209 31.28 -3.26 1.94
N LEU A 210 31.21 -2.70 3.15
CA LEU A 210 30.06 -2.83 4.05
C LEU A 210 28.81 -2.20 3.43
N ASN A 211 27.75 -3.00 3.36
CA ASN A 211 26.46 -2.67 2.81
C ASN A 211 25.37 -3.52 3.48
N ILE A 212 24.10 -3.27 3.16
CA ILE A 212 22.97 -3.96 3.78
C ILE A 212 23.06 -5.49 3.61
N GLY A 213 23.60 -5.99 2.50
CA GLY A 213 23.65 -7.40 2.16
C GLY A 213 24.74 -8.22 2.86
N ASN A 214 25.68 -7.59 3.59
CA ASN A 214 26.77 -8.26 4.30
C ASN A 214 26.91 -7.83 5.77
N LEU A 215 25.81 -7.42 6.40
CA LEU A 215 25.73 -7.18 7.84
C LEU A 215 25.88 -8.50 8.62
N GLY A 216 26.76 -8.52 9.61
CA GLY A 216 26.96 -9.68 10.51
C GLY A 216 26.33 -9.51 11.90
N GLU A 217 25.98 -8.29 12.29
CA GLU A 217 25.48 -7.94 13.63
C GLU A 217 23.95 -8.09 13.79
N THR A 218 23.50 -8.13 15.04
CA THR A 218 22.07 -8.08 15.37
C THR A 218 21.47 -6.76 14.92
N PRO A 219 20.26 -6.75 14.32
CA PRO A 219 19.68 -5.54 13.77
C PRO A 219 19.43 -4.49 14.87
N THR A 220 19.95 -3.29 14.65
CA THR A 220 19.72 -2.15 15.53
C THR A 220 18.26 -1.74 15.47
N ARG A 221 17.68 -1.50 16.65
CA ARG A 221 16.29 -1.07 16.79
C ARG A 221 16.20 0.42 17.08
N ALA A 222 15.27 1.09 16.44
CA ALA A 222 15.06 2.54 16.53
C ALA A 222 13.58 2.90 16.39
N SER A 223 13.22 4.09 16.86
CA SER A 223 11.90 4.66 16.62
C SER A 223 11.77 5.13 15.17
N VAL A 224 10.61 4.91 14.57
CA VAL A 224 10.27 5.33 13.21
C VAL A 224 9.00 6.17 13.21
N LYS A 225 8.90 7.08 12.25
CA LYS A 225 7.63 7.72 11.88
C LYS A 225 7.00 6.91 10.77
N LYS A 226 5.77 6.47 10.97
CA LYS A 226 4.95 5.79 9.96
C LYS A 226 3.75 6.67 9.63
N ARG A 227 3.42 6.80 8.36
CA ARG A 227 2.17 7.45 7.94
C ARG A 227 1.61 6.83 6.68
N PHE A 228 0.30 6.95 6.50
CA PHE A 228 -0.36 6.60 5.25
C PHE A 228 -0.42 7.81 4.31
N VAL A 229 -0.27 7.55 3.02
CA VAL A 229 -0.37 8.56 1.95
C VAL A 229 -1.13 7.99 0.77
N PHE A 230 -1.96 8.79 0.12
CA PHE A 230 -2.58 8.39 -1.13
C PHE A 230 -1.56 8.52 -2.26
N THR A 231 -1.13 7.39 -2.84
CA THR A 231 -0.18 7.39 -3.97
C THR A 231 -0.91 7.44 -5.30
N ARG A 232 -2.15 6.96 -5.35
CA ARG A 232 -3.08 7.11 -6.48
C ARG A 232 -4.51 7.22 -5.97
N LEU A 233 -5.21 8.29 -6.31
CA LEU A 233 -6.64 8.38 -6.02
C LEU A 233 -7.46 7.55 -7.04
N PRO A 234 -8.55 6.90 -6.61
CA PRO A 234 -9.51 6.28 -7.51
C PRO A 234 -10.29 7.34 -8.28
N ARG A 235 -10.98 6.92 -9.35
CA ARG A 235 -11.92 7.81 -10.08
C ARG A 235 -13.18 8.12 -9.27
N VAL A 236 -13.51 7.24 -8.34
CA VAL A 236 -14.61 7.39 -7.39
C VAL A 236 -14.03 7.06 -6.02
N LEU A 237 -13.92 8.06 -5.14
CA LEU A 237 -13.38 7.89 -3.80
C LEU A 237 -14.51 7.54 -2.82
N CYS A 238 -14.36 6.44 -2.09
CA CYS A 238 -15.33 6.01 -1.09
C CYS A 238 -14.72 6.09 0.30
N PHE A 239 -15.32 6.91 1.17
CA PHE A 239 -15.01 6.94 2.60
C PHE A 239 -16.10 6.25 3.40
N HIS A 240 -15.66 5.36 4.30
CA HIS A 240 -16.50 4.76 5.31
C HIS A 240 -16.19 5.40 6.66
N LEU A 241 -17.17 6.02 7.31
CA LEU A 241 -17.01 6.55 8.66
C LEU A 241 -17.28 5.43 9.69
N ALA A 242 -16.25 5.01 10.42
CA ALA A 242 -16.34 3.95 11.42
C ALA A 242 -17.13 4.40 12.66
N ARG A 243 -18.46 4.32 12.57
CA ARG A 243 -19.41 4.77 13.61
C ARG A 243 -19.64 3.75 14.73
N LEU A 244 -18.95 2.62 14.72
CA LEU A 244 -18.89 1.69 15.85
C LEU A 244 -17.47 1.70 16.39
N SER A 245 -17.30 2.01 17.67
CA SER A 245 -15.97 2.09 18.28
C SER A 245 -15.98 1.48 19.68
N TYR A 246 -14.95 0.71 19.98
CA TYR A 246 -14.75 0.04 21.25
C TYR A 246 -14.45 1.06 22.36
N CYS A 247 -15.16 0.96 23.48
CA CYS A 247 -14.89 1.75 24.67
C CYS A 247 -14.13 0.88 25.69
N PRO A 248 -12.84 1.14 25.96
CA PRO A 248 -12.05 0.34 26.90
C PRO A 248 -12.60 0.38 28.33
N LEU A 249 -13.19 1.50 28.75
CA LEU A 249 -13.71 1.67 30.11
C LEU A 249 -14.97 0.83 30.37
N SER A 250 -15.84 0.69 29.37
CA SER A 250 -17.07 -0.11 29.50
C SER A 250 -16.94 -1.53 28.93
N GLY A 251 -15.85 -1.81 28.21
CA GLY A 251 -15.63 -3.09 27.52
C GLY A 251 -16.63 -3.36 26.40
N ARG A 252 -17.36 -2.34 25.91
CA ARG A 252 -18.47 -2.50 24.95
C ARG A 252 -18.23 -1.67 23.68
N MET A 253 -18.81 -2.15 22.58
CA MET A 253 -18.92 -1.36 21.36
C MET A 253 -19.97 -0.25 21.55
N VAL A 254 -19.60 0.98 21.17
CA VAL A 254 -20.45 2.16 21.29
C VAL A 254 -20.68 2.77 19.91
N LYS A 255 -21.94 3.13 19.63
CA LYS A 255 -22.31 3.84 18.40
C LYS A 255 -21.94 5.33 18.51
N LEU A 256 -21.30 5.86 17.48
CA LEU A 256 -20.92 7.25 17.35
C LEU A 256 -22.00 8.03 16.60
N GLY A 257 -22.83 8.75 17.36
CA GLY A 257 -23.88 9.63 16.84
C GLY A 257 -23.41 11.04 16.48
N GLN A 258 -22.13 11.37 16.66
CA GLN A 258 -21.59 12.69 16.33
C GLN A 258 -21.75 12.98 14.83
N HIS A 259 -22.25 14.17 14.52
CA HIS A 259 -22.32 14.66 13.15
C HIS A 259 -20.90 14.92 12.61
N VAL A 260 -20.64 14.51 11.37
CA VAL A 260 -19.37 14.76 10.67
C VAL A 260 -19.70 15.66 9.50
N HIS A 261 -19.18 16.89 9.52
CA HIS A 261 -19.40 17.88 8.48
C HIS A 261 -18.54 17.60 7.26
N PHE A 262 -19.11 17.64 6.06
CA PHE A 262 -18.36 17.55 4.81
C PHE A 262 -18.92 18.55 3.80
N GLY A 263 -18.04 19.17 3.02
CA GLY A 263 -18.41 20.04 1.92
C GLY A 263 -18.74 19.26 0.66
N LEU A 264 -19.23 19.96 -0.37
CA LEU A 264 -19.41 19.37 -1.71
C LEU A 264 -18.07 19.12 -2.41
N ASP A 265 -17.08 19.95 -2.11
CA ASP A 265 -15.72 19.86 -2.64
C ASP A 265 -14.76 19.39 -1.54
N LEU A 266 -13.91 18.44 -1.88
CA LEU A 266 -12.89 17.87 -1.00
C LEU A 266 -11.53 17.94 -1.68
N ASP A 267 -10.63 18.78 -1.16
CA ASP A 267 -9.24 18.83 -1.62
C ASP A 267 -8.43 17.68 -1.00
N MET A 268 -8.04 16.72 -1.83
CA MET A 268 -7.25 15.56 -1.42
C MET A 268 -5.74 15.80 -1.53
N ALA A 269 -5.28 16.88 -2.18
CA ALA A 269 -3.87 17.14 -2.42
C ALA A 269 -2.98 17.02 -1.16
N PRO A 270 -3.38 17.56 0.03
CA PRO A 270 -2.56 17.47 1.26
C PRO A 270 -2.30 16.04 1.75
N PHE A 271 -3.13 15.08 1.33
CA PHE A 271 -3.10 13.69 1.77
C PHE A 271 -2.39 12.77 0.76
N THR A 272 -2.01 13.30 -0.40
CA THR A 272 -1.33 12.52 -1.44
C THR A 272 0.20 12.53 -1.28
N ALA A 273 0.87 11.50 -1.77
CA ALA A 273 2.33 11.38 -1.68
C ALA A 273 3.08 12.44 -2.51
N TYR A 274 2.46 12.97 -3.57
CA TYR A 274 3.09 13.88 -4.54
C TYR A 274 2.41 15.26 -4.64
N GLY A 275 1.35 15.52 -3.86
CA GLY A 275 0.52 16.73 -3.96
C GLY A 275 1.18 18.05 -3.55
N GLY A 276 2.46 18.03 -3.18
CA GLY A 276 3.23 19.24 -2.89
C GLY A 276 3.78 19.97 -4.13
N ALA A 277 3.70 19.37 -5.32
CA ALA A 277 4.40 19.89 -6.51
C ALA A 277 3.50 20.34 -7.68
N GLN A 278 2.23 19.92 -7.80
CA GLN A 278 1.36 20.34 -8.90
C GLN A 278 -0.13 20.00 -8.64
N GLU A 279 -0.99 21.00 -8.87
CA GLU A 279 -2.46 20.97 -9.03
C GLU A 279 -3.32 20.57 -7.81
N HIS A 280 -4.31 21.41 -7.49
CA HIS A 280 -5.36 21.09 -6.53
C HIS A 280 -6.11 19.84 -7.01
N VAL A 281 -6.17 18.80 -6.17
CA VAL A 281 -6.91 17.59 -6.48
C VAL A 281 -8.25 17.68 -5.77
N VAL A 282 -9.21 18.31 -6.44
CA VAL A 282 -10.57 18.51 -5.93
C VAL A 282 -11.45 17.32 -6.34
N GLU A 283 -11.96 16.62 -5.34
CA GLU A 283 -12.99 15.59 -5.50
C GLU A 283 -14.36 16.19 -5.18
N HIS A 284 -15.39 15.80 -5.93
CA HIS A 284 -16.77 16.23 -5.70
C HIS A 284 -17.57 15.12 -5.01
N VAL A 285 -18.40 15.47 -4.02
CA VAL A 285 -19.28 14.52 -3.35
C VAL A 285 -20.45 14.15 -4.27
N VAL A 286 -20.55 12.87 -4.64
CA VAL A 286 -21.56 12.35 -5.58
C VAL A 286 -22.68 11.56 -4.90
N GLY A 287 -22.51 11.15 -3.63
CA GLY A 287 -23.54 10.43 -2.88
C GLY A 287 -23.20 10.20 -1.42
N GLU A 288 -24.24 10.01 -0.59
CA GLU A 288 -24.15 9.72 0.83
C GLU A 288 -25.06 8.53 1.17
N VAL A 289 -24.58 7.63 2.06
CA VAL A 289 -25.38 6.54 2.62
C VAL A 289 -25.46 6.74 4.13
N THR A 290 -26.64 7.08 4.64
CA THR A 290 -26.89 7.29 6.08
C THR A 290 -27.55 6.08 6.73
N ARG A 291 -27.12 5.72 7.95
CA ARG A 291 -27.85 4.75 8.78
C ARG A 291 -28.95 5.46 9.57
N GLU A 292 -30.19 5.25 9.18
CA GLU A 292 -31.36 5.73 9.95
C GLU A 292 -31.46 5.03 11.32
N THR A 293 -31.88 5.78 12.34
CA THR A 293 -32.18 5.24 13.67
C THR A 293 -33.67 4.93 13.79
N SER A 294 -34.05 3.92 14.58
CA SER A 294 -35.44 3.48 14.76
C SER A 294 -36.43 4.60 15.15
N SER A 295 -35.95 5.71 15.72
CA SER A 295 -36.77 6.89 16.06
C SER A 295 -37.19 7.73 14.85
N SER A 296 -36.42 7.77 13.76
CA SER A 296 -36.77 8.52 12.55
C SER A 296 -37.83 7.79 11.72
N MET A 297 -37.82 6.45 11.73
CA MET A 297 -38.88 5.64 11.10
C MET A 297 -40.26 5.86 11.76
N GLN A 298 -40.32 6.02 13.08
CA GLN A 298 -41.59 6.31 13.78
C GLN A 298 -42.13 7.70 13.45
N GLN A 299 -41.27 8.72 13.29
CA GLN A 299 -41.68 10.06 12.89
C GLN A 299 -42.12 10.13 11.42
N GLN A 300 -41.47 9.40 10.50
CA GLN A 300 -41.93 9.31 9.11
C GLN A 300 -43.25 8.54 8.98
N GLN A 301 -43.47 7.49 9.76
CA GLN A 301 -44.77 6.78 9.76
C GLN A 301 -45.91 7.61 10.38
N GLN A 302 -45.63 8.48 11.35
CA GLN A 302 -46.62 9.42 11.91
C GLN A 302 -46.91 10.62 10.99
N GLN A 303 -45.99 11.01 10.10
CA GLN A 303 -46.24 12.06 9.11
C GLN A 303 -46.93 11.55 7.84
N GLN A 304 -47.01 10.23 7.66
CA GLN A 304 -47.71 9.58 6.55
C GLN A 304 -49.09 9.01 6.94
N GLN A 305 -49.55 9.25 8.16
CA GLN A 305 -50.93 9.01 8.63
C GLN A 305 -51.65 10.34 8.82
#